data_AF-A0AAP6VRB7-F1
#
_entry.id   AF-A0AAP6VRB7-F1
#
_cell.length_a   1.000
_cell.length_b   1.000
_cell.length_c   1.000
_cell.angle_alpha   90.00
_cell.angle_beta   90.00
_cell.angle_gamma   90.00
#
_symmetry.space_group_name_H-M   'P 1'
#
loop_
_entity.id
_entity.type
_entity.pdbx_description
1 polymer ?
#
loop_
_entity_poly.entity_id
_entity_poly.type
_entity_poly.pdbx_seq_one_letter_code
_entity_poly.pdbx_strand_id
1 'polypeptide(L)'
;MKKRLSFLIAVSVASCVAVNAGSGCALSGACCDSGVDSRAVADNQDGLPVLSPDEVSRVHEFASKVDSALKAKFEKLHDEWYRAAAESPEISMSSSVGSRSSLPQFTAIVEMGKAVLPLVVEQMLEPDRFFSLSLYEALCDEKPSDEAWCQKRALQYVKSWLAATAE
;
A
#
# COMPACT_ATOMS: atom_id res chain seq x y z
N MET A 1 -42.13 18.91 22.97
CA MET A 1 -43.23 18.22 22.29
C MET A 1 -42.82 17.96 20.83
N LYS A 2 -42.87 16.69 20.38
CA LYS A 2 -43.18 16.16 19.02
C LYS A 2 -42.46 16.80 17.80
N LYS A 3 -41.79 16.09 16.87
CA LYS A 3 -41.69 14.66 16.50
C LYS A 3 -40.47 14.44 15.58
N ARG A 4 -39.87 13.25 15.66
CA ARG A 4 -38.90 12.68 14.71
C ARG A 4 -39.63 12.21 13.44
N LEU A 5 -38.93 12.19 12.31
CA LEU A 5 -39.32 11.38 11.16
C LEU A 5 -38.08 10.73 10.52
N SER A 6 -37.94 9.44 10.78
CA SER A 6 -37.00 8.53 10.12
C SER A 6 -37.69 7.95 8.89
N PHE A 7 -37.01 7.88 7.75
CA PHE A 7 -37.45 7.07 6.61
C PHE A 7 -36.50 5.87 6.46
N LEU A 8 -37.04 4.68 6.72
CA LEU A 8 -36.48 3.39 6.36
C LEU A 8 -37.11 2.99 5.02
N ILE A 9 -36.28 2.60 4.04
CA ILE A 9 -36.74 1.87 2.86
C ILE A 9 -36.24 0.44 2.99
N ALA A 10 -37.18 -0.49 3.04
CA ALA A 10 -36.95 -1.92 3.17
C ALA A 10 -36.78 -2.59 1.81
N VAL A 11 -35.76 -3.46 1.75
CA VAL A 11 -35.72 -4.82 1.17
C VAL A 11 -36.45 -5.09 -0.15
N SER A 12 -35.70 -5.58 -1.14
CA SER A 12 -36.18 -6.68 -1.97
C SER A 12 -35.04 -7.66 -2.29
N VAL A 13 -35.27 -8.92 -1.94
CA VAL A 13 -34.43 -10.08 -2.21
C VAL A 13 -34.95 -10.72 -3.48
N ALA A 14 -34.08 -10.91 -4.48
CA ALA A 14 -34.35 -11.79 -5.62
C ALA A 14 -33.25 -12.83 -5.71
N SER A 15 -33.58 -14.04 -5.26
CA SER A 15 -32.80 -15.25 -5.43
C SER A 15 -33.13 -15.85 -6.79
N CYS A 16 -32.12 -16.11 -7.62
CA CYS A 16 -32.26 -16.85 -8.88
C CYS A 16 -31.31 -18.05 -8.84
N VAL A 17 -31.86 -19.23 -8.51
CA VAL A 17 -31.25 -20.52 -8.77
C VAL A 17 -32.10 -21.21 -9.83
N ALA A 18 -31.52 -21.53 -10.98
CA ALA A 18 -31.94 -22.54 -11.94
C ALA A 18 -30.93 -22.56 -13.08
N VAL A 19 -30.56 -23.64 -13.76
CA VAL A 19 -30.70 -25.10 -13.64
C VAL A 19 -29.68 -25.62 -14.65
N ASN A 20 -28.92 -26.65 -14.30
CA ASN A 20 -28.06 -27.38 -15.22
C ASN A 20 -28.93 -28.30 -16.10
N ALA A 21 -28.78 -28.22 -17.43
CA ALA A 21 -29.32 -29.21 -18.35
C ALA A 21 -28.39 -29.31 -19.57
N GLY A 22 -27.62 -30.40 -19.62
CA GLY A 22 -26.81 -30.75 -20.77
C GLY A 22 -27.66 -31.17 -21.97
N SER A 23 -27.15 -30.89 -23.16
CA SER A 23 -27.53 -31.60 -24.37
C SER A 23 -26.30 -31.63 -25.28
N GLY A 24 -25.77 -32.82 -25.50
CA GLY A 24 -24.67 -33.05 -26.42
C GLY A 24 -25.16 -33.13 -27.86
N CYS A 25 -24.24 -32.88 -28.80
CA CYS A 25 -23.96 -33.78 -29.92
C CYS A 25 -22.73 -33.25 -30.67
N ALA A 26 -21.83 -34.20 -30.94
CA ALA A 26 -20.53 -34.03 -31.56
C ALA A 26 -20.61 -33.62 -33.04
N LEU A 27 -19.50 -33.12 -33.61
CA LEU A 27 -18.81 -33.73 -34.75
C LEU A 27 -17.46 -33.04 -35.02
N SER A 28 -16.40 -33.84 -34.93
CA SER A 28 -15.10 -33.83 -35.61
C SER A 28 -14.29 -32.54 -35.81
N GLY A 29 -13.05 -32.59 -35.30
CA GLY A 29 -11.89 -32.12 -36.08
C GLY A 29 -10.73 -31.53 -35.29
N ALA A 30 -9.62 -32.28 -35.26
CA ALA A 30 -8.25 -31.83 -35.00
C ALA A 30 -7.82 -31.51 -33.56
N CYS A 31 -6.87 -32.33 -33.13
CA CYS A 31 -5.95 -32.18 -32.01
C CYS A 31 -5.15 -30.87 -32.08
N CYS A 32 -5.30 -30.03 -31.05
CA CYS A 32 -4.20 -29.32 -30.42
C CYS A 32 -4.46 -29.33 -28.91
N ASP A 33 -3.74 -30.24 -28.26
CA ASP A 33 -3.42 -30.15 -26.85
C ASP A 33 -2.78 -28.78 -26.61
N SER A 34 -3.45 -27.95 -25.84
CA SER A 34 -2.88 -26.75 -25.26
C SER A 34 -3.41 -26.70 -23.84
N GLY A 35 -2.87 -27.59 -23.02
CA GLY A 35 -2.88 -27.41 -21.59
C GLY A 35 -2.22 -26.08 -21.28
N VAL A 36 -3.02 -25.02 -21.20
CA VAL A 36 -2.62 -23.79 -20.53
C VAL A 36 -2.76 -24.01 -19.03
N ASP A 37 -1.88 -24.87 -18.51
CA ASP A 37 -1.42 -24.79 -17.13
C ASP A 37 -0.73 -23.43 -17.02
N SER A 38 -1.52 -22.37 -16.80
CA SER A 38 -1.01 -21.01 -16.56
C SER A 38 -0.51 -20.97 -15.13
N ARG A 39 0.54 -21.75 -14.89
CA ARG A 39 1.42 -21.69 -13.74
C ARG A 39 2.08 -20.33 -13.79
N ALA A 40 1.61 -19.45 -12.92
CA ALA A 40 2.20 -18.17 -12.51
C ALA A 40 3.56 -17.87 -13.15
N VAL A 41 3.55 -17.16 -14.28
CA VAL A 41 4.72 -16.40 -14.70
C VAL A 41 4.43 -14.97 -14.29
N ALA A 42 4.84 -14.65 -13.06
CA ALA A 42 5.01 -13.27 -12.63
C ALA A 42 6.15 -12.70 -13.48
N ASP A 43 5.74 -12.02 -14.54
CA ASP A 43 6.59 -11.34 -15.49
C ASP A 43 7.31 -10.19 -14.77
N ASN A 44 8.61 -10.36 -14.52
CA ASN A 44 9.50 -9.34 -13.91
C ASN A 44 9.87 -8.27 -14.94
N GLN A 45 8.89 -7.59 -15.55
CA GLN A 45 9.17 -6.67 -16.65
C GLN A 45 9.64 -5.26 -16.24
N ASP A 46 9.55 -4.85 -14.98
CA ASP A 46 9.88 -3.46 -14.60
C ASP A 46 11.07 -3.30 -13.62
N GLY A 47 11.76 -4.38 -13.24
CA GLY A 47 12.91 -4.30 -12.33
C GLY A 47 12.57 -3.80 -10.93
N LEU A 48 11.29 -3.85 -10.54
CA LEU A 48 10.81 -3.54 -9.20
C LEU A 48 11.27 -4.64 -8.23
N PRO A 49 11.88 -4.31 -7.08
CA PRO A 49 12.21 -5.31 -6.07
C PRO A 49 10.95 -6.04 -5.62
N VAL A 50 10.90 -7.34 -5.86
CA VAL A 50 9.81 -8.18 -5.35
C VAL A 50 10.09 -8.48 -3.88
N LEU A 51 9.16 -8.08 -3.01
CA LEU A 51 9.16 -8.50 -1.61
C LEU A 51 8.53 -9.90 -1.51
N SER A 52 9.21 -10.81 -0.81
CA SER A 52 8.66 -12.13 -0.51
C SER A 52 7.52 -12.02 0.51
N PRO A 53 6.61 -13.00 0.57
CA PRO A 53 5.58 -13.03 1.61
C PRO A 53 6.14 -12.97 3.03
N ASP A 54 7.32 -13.57 3.25
CA ASP A 54 8.00 -13.54 4.55
C ASP A 54 8.55 -12.14 4.87
N GLU A 55 9.11 -11.44 3.88
CA GLU A 55 9.57 -10.05 4.06
C GLU A 55 8.40 -9.13 4.43
N VAL A 56 7.29 -9.23 3.70
CA VAL A 56 6.05 -8.48 4.01
C VAL A 56 5.55 -8.79 5.41
N SER A 57 5.49 -10.08 5.79
CA SER A 57 5.05 -10.50 7.12
C SER A 57 5.93 -9.94 8.23
N ARG A 58 7.26 -9.88 8.03
CA ARG A 58 8.20 -9.30 9.01
C ARG A 58 8.00 -7.80 9.19
N VAL A 59 7.72 -7.06 8.11
CA VAL A 59 7.39 -5.63 8.23
C VAL A 59 6.16 -5.42 9.11
N HIS A 60 5.07 -6.17 8.86
CA HIS A 60 3.87 -6.10 9.69
C HIS A 60 4.14 -6.52 11.15
N GLU A 61 4.98 -7.54 11.37
CA GLU A 61 5.37 -7.96 12.71
C GLU A 61 6.07 -6.83 13.47
N PHE A 62 7.04 -6.15 12.84
CA PHE A 62 7.70 -4.99 13.46
C PHE A 62 6.74 -3.84 13.72
N ALA A 63 5.86 -3.51 12.76
CA ALA A 63 4.84 -2.48 12.92
C ALA A 63 3.87 -2.79 14.07
N SER A 64 3.55 -4.08 14.30
CA SER A 64 2.67 -4.52 15.39
C SER A 64 3.28 -4.35 16.79
N LYS A 65 4.61 -4.27 16.89
CA LYS A 65 5.35 -4.11 18.16
C LYS A 65 5.45 -2.64 18.61
N VAL A 66 5.07 -1.69 17.75
CA VAL A 66 5.08 -0.26 18.10
C VAL A 66 3.97 0.02 19.11
N ASP A 67 4.27 0.84 20.14
CA ASP A 67 3.31 1.25 21.16
C ASP A 67 2.02 1.80 20.52
N SER A 68 0.87 1.42 21.06
CA SER A 68 -0.44 1.72 20.45
C SER A 68 -0.78 3.21 20.45
N ALA A 69 -0.36 3.97 21.48
CA ALA A 69 -0.57 5.41 21.52
C ALA A 69 0.34 6.12 20.51
N LEU A 70 1.59 5.65 20.36
CA LEU A 70 2.50 6.15 19.34
C LEU A 70 1.99 5.85 17.93
N LYS A 71 1.51 4.61 17.69
CA LYS A 71 0.92 4.18 16.42
C LYS A 71 -0.29 5.04 16.05
N ALA A 72 -1.23 5.25 16.98
CA ALA A 72 -2.41 6.08 16.73
C ALA A 72 -2.03 7.54 16.40
N LYS A 73 -1.00 8.09 17.06
CA LYS A 73 -0.50 9.43 16.75
C LYS A 73 0.12 9.49 15.35
N PHE A 74 0.91 8.48 14.97
CA PHE A 74 1.52 8.38 13.64
C PHE A 74 0.45 8.30 12.55
N GLU A 75 -0.49 7.36 12.66
CA GLU A 75 -1.55 7.14 11.67
C GLU A 75 -2.35 8.42 11.41
N LYS A 76 -2.76 9.11 12.49
CA LYS A 76 -3.46 10.39 12.38
C LYS A 76 -2.64 11.44 11.61
N LEU A 77 -1.37 11.63 12.00
CA LEU A 77 -0.51 12.64 11.36
C LEU A 77 -0.21 12.28 9.90
N HIS A 78 0.01 11.01 9.60
CA HIS A 78 0.32 10.52 8.25
C HIS A 78 -0.89 10.69 7.32
N ASP A 79 -2.10 10.37 7.78
CA ASP A 79 -3.31 10.61 6.99
C ASP A 79 -3.58 12.11 6.80
N GLU A 80 -3.39 12.93 7.83
CA GLU A 80 -3.47 14.39 7.72
C GLU A 80 -2.44 14.95 6.74
N TRP A 81 -1.23 14.36 6.69
CA TRP A 81 -0.16 14.73 5.77
C TRP A 81 -0.52 14.42 4.32
N TYR A 82 -1.04 13.22 4.05
CA TYR A 82 -1.52 12.84 2.70
C TYR A 82 -2.68 13.71 2.25
N ARG A 83 -3.63 13.99 3.15
CA ARG A 83 -4.76 14.87 2.85
C ARG A 83 -4.30 16.29 2.53
N ALA A 84 -3.42 16.87 3.35
CA ALA A 84 -2.89 18.21 3.11
C ALA A 84 -2.13 18.32 1.78
N ALA A 85 -1.39 17.27 1.40
CA ALA A 85 -0.72 17.21 0.10
C ALA A 85 -1.72 17.18 -1.07
N ALA A 86 -2.83 16.44 -0.93
CA ALA A 86 -3.87 16.37 -1.95
C ALA A 86 -4.69 17.68 -2.07
N GLU A 87 -4.91 18.38 -0.95
CA GLU A 87 -5.64 19.64 -0.89
C GLU A 87 -4.82 20.84 -1.38
N SER A 88 -3.48 20.71 -1.41
CA SER A 88 -2.57 21.74 -1.93
C SER A 88 -2.42 21.61 -3.46
N PRO A 89 -2.85 22.60 -4.27
CA PRO A 89 -2.71 22.53 -5.73
C PRO A 89 -1.26 22.42 -6.20
N GLU A 90 -0.33 23.11 -5.51
CA GLU A 90 1.09 23.07 -5.83
C GLU A 90 1.70 21.67 -5.58
N ILE A 91 1.41 21.08 -4.41
CA ILE A 91 2.00 19.81 -4.00
C ILE A 91 1.34 18.64 -4.75
N SER A 92 0.03 18.66 -4.94
CA SER A 92 -0.71 17.60 -5.64
C SER A 92 -0.32 17.46 -7.11
N MET A 93 0.09 18.56 -7.75
CA MET A 93 0.57 18.57 -9.13
C MET A 93 2.08 18.32 -9.25
N SER A 94 2.80 18.23 -8.12
CA SER A 94 4.25 18.02 -8.12
C SER A 94 4.60 16.56 -8.30
N SER A 95 5.58 16.29 -9.18
CA SER A 95 6.21 14.99 -9.32
C SER A 95 7.36 14.75 -8.34
N SER A 96 7.76 15.77 -7.56
CA SER A 96 8.86 15.66 -6.60
C SER A 96 8.37 15.05 -5.28
N VAL A 97 8.98 13.93 -4.87
CA VAL A 97 8.72 13.27 -3.58
C VAL A 97 8.93 14.21 -2.40
N GLY A 98 9.96 15.06 -2.48
CA GLY A 98 10.31 16.00 -1.43
C GLY A 98 9.29 17.13 -1.24
N SER A 99 8.35 17.34 -2.16
CA SER A 99 7.40 18.47 -2.08
C SER A 99 6.53 18.43 -0.83
N ARG A 100 6.21 17.23 -0.33
CA ARG A 100 5.41 17.04 0.88
C ARG A 100 6.18 17.34 2.17
N SER A 101 7.50 17.46 2.12
CA SER A 101 8.34 17.73 3.30
C SER A 101 8.16 19.15 3.87
N SER A 102 7.62 20.08 3.07
CA SER A 102 7.29 21.44 3.50
C SER A 102 6.04 21.51 4.40
N LEU A 103 5.25 20.44 4.47
CA LEU A 103 4.04 20.37 5.27
C LEU A 103 4.39 20.19 6.77
N PRO A 104 3.68 20.84 7.69
CA PRO A 104 3.98 20.75 9.12
C PRO A 104 3.83 19.32 9.68
N GLN A 105 2.95 18.51 9.10
CA GLN A 105 2.77 17.12 9.50
C GLN A 105 4.03 16.28 9.24
N PHE A 106 4.80 16.58 8.19
CA PHE A 106 6.07 15.92 7.94
C PHE A 106 7.03 16.15 9.10
N THR A 107 7.21 17.41 9.51
CA THR A 107 8.07 17.78 10.63
C THR A 107 7.60 17.10 11.92
N ALA A 108 6.28 17.12 12.18
CA ALA A 108 5.70 16.48 13.36
C ALA A 108 5.94 14.96 13.41
N ILE A 109 5.93 14.26 12.27
CA ILE A 109 6.27 12.83 12.20
C ILE A 109 7.77 12.62 12.42
N VAL A 110 8.64 13.43 11.79
CA VAL A 110 10.10 13.33 11.98
C VAL A 110 10.49 13.54 13.44
N GLU A 111 9.84 14.46 14.14
CA GLU A 111 10.03 14.71 15.59
C GLU A 111 9.60 13.51 16.47
N MET A 112 8.77 12.59 15.97
CA MET A 112 8.46 11.33 16.68
C MET A 112 9.68 10.39 16.72
N GLY A 113 10.69 10.64 15.87
CA GLY A 113 11.97 9.94 15.86
C GLY A 113 11.90 8.51 15.34
N LYS A 114 13.03 7.80 15.43
CA LYS A 114 13.20 6.46 14.82
C LYS A 114 12.24 5.38 15.36
N ALA A 115 11.54 5.63 16.47
CA ALA A 115 10.55 4.70 17.02
C ALA A 115 9.36 4.44 16.07
N VAL A 116 9.06 5.35 15.14
CA VAL A 116 8.00 5.15 14.13
C VAL A 116 8.48 4.53 12.81
N LEU A 117 9.79 4.24 12.66
CA LEU A 117 10.32 3.67 11.42
C LEU A 117 9.58 2.41 10.94
N PRO A 118 9.23 1.44 11.80
CA PRO A 118 8.45 0.28 11.36
C PRO A 118 7.12 0.66 10.69
N LEU A 119 6.44 1.70 11.19
CA LEU A 119 5.18 2.17 10.62
C LEU A 119 5.40 2.88 9.29
N VAL A 120 6.47 3.68 9.16
CA VAL A 120 6.84 4.33 7.89
C VAL A 120 7.17 3.27 6.82
N VAL A 121 7.91 2.24 7.19
CA VAL A 121 8.27 1.13 6.30
C VAL A 121 7.03 0.32 5.91
N GLU A 122 6.11 0.07 6.84
CA GLU A 122 4.82 -0.56 6.54
C GLU A 122 4.02 0.24 5.51
N GLN A 123 3.97 1.57 5.62
CA GLN A 123 3.31 2.41 4.61
C GLN A 123 3.96 2.30 3.22
N MET A 124 5.27 2.05 3.12
CA MET A 124 5.94 1.90 1.82
C MET A 124 5.59 0.61 1.07
N LEU A 125 4.90 -0.34 1.71
CA LEU A 125 4.36 -1.53 1.05
C LEU A 125 3.18 -1.19 0.14
N GLU A 126 2.45 -0.12 0.46
CA GLU A 126 1.27 0.30 -0.29
C GLU A 126 1.68 1.16 -1.51
N PRO A 127 1.28 0.79 -2.74
CA PRO A 127 1.71 1.49 -3.95
C PRO A 127 1.32 2.96 -4.04
N ASP A 128 0.30 3.41 -3.31
CA ASP A 128 -0.16 4.81 -3.27
C ASP A 128 0.49 5.61 -2.13
N ARG A 129 1.20 4.94 -1.22
CA ARG A 129 1.86 5.54 -0.05
C ARG A 129 3.38 5.65 -0.19
N PHE A 130 3.93 5.55 -1.41
CA PHE A 130 5.37 5.62 -1.66
C PHE A 130 6.02 6.95 -1.21
N PHE A 131 5.29 8.07 -1.13
CA PHE A 131 5.85 9.34 -0.64
C PHE A 131 6.40 9.24 0.79
N SER A 132 5.99 8.21 1.55
CA SER A 132 6.54 7.88 2.87
C SER A 132 8.04 7.60 2.85
N LEU A 133 8.65 7.34 1.70
CA LEU A 133 10.11 7.23 1.55
C LEU A 133 10.85 8.51 2.01
N SER A 134 10.24 9.69 1.83
CA SER A 134 10.82 10.95 2.32
C SER A 134 10.88 11.04 3.85
N LEU A 135 9.93 10.40 4.55
CA LEU A 135 9.97 10.28 6.02
C LEU A 135 11.07 9.31 6.44
N TYR A 136 11.22 8.19 5.71
CA TYR A 136 12.29 7.21 5.96
C TYR A 136 13.67 7.89 5.86
N GLU A 137 13.93 8.63 4.78
CA GLU A 137 15.17 9.39 4.60
C GLU A 137 15.46 10.36 5.73
N ALA A 138 14.47 11.19 6.10
CA ALA A 138 14.63 12.17 7.16
C ALA A 138 14.86 11.52 8.54
N LEU A 139 14.18 10.41 8.82
CA LEU A 139 14.35 9.68 10.08
C LEU A 139 15.68 8.94 10.16
N CYS A 140 16.20 8.46 9.03
CA CYS A 140 17.47 7.75 8.96
C CYS A 140 18.69 8.67 8.76
N ASP A 141 18.48 9.97 8.48
CA ASP A 141 19.52 10.89 8.00
C ASP A 141 20.19 10.38 6.71
N GLU A 142 19.41 9.72 5.87
CA GLU A 142 19.88 9.17 4.60
C GLU A 142 19.71 10.19 3.47
N LYS A 143 20.72 10.31 2.63
CA LYS A 143 20.60 11.08 1.40
C LYS A 143 19.67 10.36 0.43
N PRO A 144 18.85 11.11 -0.32
CA PRO A 144 18.03 10.53 -1.36
C PRO A 144 18.82 9.66 -2.34
N SER A 145 18.33 8.45 -2.63
CA SER A 145 18.88 7.61 -3.70
C SER A 145 18.70 8.27 -5.07
N ASP A 146 19.64 8.02 -5.98
CA ASP A 146 19.57 8.45 -7.39
C ASP A 146 18.47 7.71 -8.20
N GLU A 147 17.83 6.70 -7.61
CA GLU A 147 16.70 5.98 -8.21
C GLU A 147 15.49 6.93 -8.37
N ALA A 148 15.25 7.33 -9.62
CA ALA A 148 14.16 8.23 -9.98
C ALA A 148 12.78 7.58 -9.84
N TRP A 149 12.70 6.23 -9.96
CA TRP A 149 11.43 5.54 -9.80
C TRP A 149 11.09 5.34 -8.33
N CYS A 150 10.23 6.23 -7.81
CA CYS A 150 9.92 6.36 -6.39
C CYS A 150 9.41 5.07 -5.75
N GLN A 151 8.60 4.29 -6.48
CA GLN A 151 8.08 3.01 -5.98
C GLN A 151 9.19 1.98 -5.82
N LYS A 152 10.11 1.88 -6.79
CA LYS A 152 11.29 1.01 -6.69
C LYS A 152 12.20 1.40 -5.55
N ARG A 153 12.45 2.70 -5.40
CA ARG A 153 13.22 3.25 -4.30
C ARG A 153 12.61 2.93 -2.94
N ALA A 154 11.29 3.07 -2.78
CA ALA A 154 10.59 2.72 -1.55
C ALA A 154 10.81 1.24 -1.19
N LEU A 155 10.63 0.31 -2.15
CA LEU A 155 10.84 -1.12 -1.90
C LEU A 155 12.30 -1.50 -1.67
N GLN A 156 13.25 -0.78 -2.28
CA GLN A 156 14.68 -0.92 -1.95
C GLN A 156 14.94 -0.55 -0.49
N TYR A 157 14.37 0.56 0.00
CA TYR A 157 14.49 0.92 1.42
C TYR A 157 13.85 -0.10 2.35
N VAL A 158 12.69 -0.66 2.00
CA VAL A 158 12.08 -1.76 2.78
C VAL A 158 13.07 -2.93 2.91
N LYS A 159 13.69 -3.37 1.81
CA LYS A 159 14.67 -4.46 1.83
C LYS A 159 15.92 -4.12 2.64
N SER A 160 16.48 -2.93 2.45
CA SER A 160 17.65 -2.47 3.20
C SER A 160 17.37 -2.40 4.70
N TRP A 161 16.20 -1.92 5.09
CA TRP A 161 15.77 -1.85 6.48
C TRP A 161 15.57 -3.24 7.10
N LEU A 162 14.95 -4.17 6.36
CA LEU A 162 14.82 -5.57 6.80
C LEU A 162 16.18 -6.26 6.96
N ALA A 163 17.15 -5.98 6.07
CA ALA A 163 18.50 -6.53 6.18
C ALA A 163 19.23 -5.98 7.42
N ALA A 164 19.12 -4.69 7.69
CA ALA A 164 19.74 -4.03 8.85
C ALA A 164 19.11 -4.41 10.20
N THR A 165 17.88 -4.95 10.20
CA THR A 165 17.17 -5.38 11.42
C THR A 165 17.26 -6.88 11.69
N ALA A 166 17.91 -7.64 10.79
CA ALA A 166 18.14 -9.07 10.94
C ALA A 166 19.42 -9.39 11.74
N GLU A 167 20.27 -8.38 11.98
CA GLU A 167 21.50 -8.45 12.81
C GLU A 167 21.22 -8.08 14.28
#